data_AF-A0A922CMV7-F1
#
_entry.id   AF-A0A922CMV7-F1
#
_cell.length_a   1.000
_cell.length_b   1.000
_cell.length_c   1.000
_cell.angle_alpha   90.00
_cell.angle_beta   90.00
_cell.angle_gamma   90.00
#
_symmetry.space_group_name_H-M   'P 1'
#
loop_
_entity.id
_entity.type
_entity.pdbx_description
1 polymer ?
#
loop_
_entity_poly.entity_id
_entity_poly.type
_entity_poly.pdbx_seq_one_letter_code
_entity_poly.pdbx_strand_id
1 'polypeptide(L)'
;MANYLMRRALLDAVRIPACARAVASSGVSELGKIGNREWVGYGFNGQPNYVDRAEFPLPAVRFRPETPDVKALREKEKGDWRKLTLEEKKALYRVSFCQTFAEFQAPTGEWKGVLGWGLFIASFSVWIYMAMKLFVYSPLPESLKEENQKAQLRRMLDLKVNPVDGLASKWDYENNRWK
;
A
#
# COMPACT_ATOMS: atom_id res chain seq x y z
N MET A 1 -53.39 4.36 -8.57
CA MET A 1 -52.02 4.92 -8.56
C MET A 1 -51.18 4.42 -7.38
N ALA A 2 -51.71 4.38 -6.16
CA ALA A 2 -50.98 3.94 -4.95
C ALA A 2 -50.38 2.51 -5.03
N ASN A 3 -51.11 1.54 -5.61
CA ASN A 3 -50.64 0.16 -5.72
C ASN A 3 -49.40 -0.02 -6.62
N TYR A 4 -49.20 0.86 -7.60
CA TYR A 4 -48.04 0.78 -8.50
C TYR A 4 -46.77 1.33 -7.83
N LEU A 5 -46.92 2.44 -7.10
CA LEU A 5 -45.85 3.02 -6.30
C LEU A 5 -45.41 2.08 -5.18
N MET A 6 -46.37 1.44 -4.51
CA MET A 6 -46.08 0.48 -3.43
C MET A 6 -45.39 -0.78 -3.95
N ARG A 7 -45.80 -1.29 -5.12
CA ARG A 7 -45.11 -2.42 -5.79
C ARG A 7 -43.70 -2.06 -6.23
N ARG A 8 -43.47 -0.86 -6.77
CA ARG A 8 -42.12 -0.37 -7.10
C ARG A 8 -41.23 -0.28 -5.86
N ALA A 9 -41.74 0.33 -4.80
CA ALA A 9 -41.02 0.45 -3.53
C ALA A 9 -40.66 -0.93 -2.94
N LEU A 10 -41.55 -1.92 -3.04
CA LEU A 10 -41.27 -3.29 -2.61
C LEU A 10 -40.20 -3.98 -3.48
N LEU A 11 -40.27 -3.81 -4.80
CA LEU A 11 -39.27 -4.37 -5.71
C LEU A 11 -37.89 -3.75 -5.49
N ASP A 12 -37.83 -2.43 -5.29
CA ASP A 12 -36.60 -1.72 -4.97
C ASP A 12 -36.05 -2.14 -3.60
N ALA A 13 -36.92 -2.36 -2.61
CA ALA A 13 -36.52 -2.86 -1.29
C ALA A 13 -35.94 -4.28 -1.38
N VAL A 14 -36.56 -5.20 -2.14
CA VAL A 14 -36.08 -6.58 -2.31
C VAL A 14 -34.75 -6.64 -3.05
N ARG A 15 -34.51 -5.72 -4.00
CA ARG A 15 -33.24 -5.62 -4.73
C ARG A 15 -32.06 -5.20 -3.85
N ILE A 16 -32.32 -4.52 -2.73
CA ILE A 16 -31.29 -4.02 -1.81
C ILE A 16 -31.12 -5.03 -0.64
N PRO A 17 -29.97 -5.72 -0.54
CA PRO A 17 -29.70 -6.65 0.56
C PRO A 17 -29.76 -5.92 1.91
N ALA A 18 -30.22 -6.62 2.95
CA ALA A 18 -30.41 -6.06 4.29
C ALA A 18 -29.14 -5.37 4.85
N CYS A 19 -27.96 -5.89 4.51
CA CYS A 19 -26.67 -5.29 4.88
C CYS A 19 -26.44 -3.88 4.30
N ALA A 20 -26.97 -3.58 3.12
CA ALA A 20 -26.89 -2.24 2.54
C ALA A 20 -27.84 -1.23 3.23
N ARG A 21 -28.90 -1.71 3.90
CA ARG A 21 -29.79 -0.86 4.72
C ARG A 21 -29.20 -0.50 6.07
N ALA A 22 -28.38 -1.39 6.66
CA ALA A 22 -27.74 -1.15 7.96
C ALA A 22 -26.69 -0.02 7.94
N VAL A 23 -26.16 0.33 6.75
CA VAL A 23 -25.11 1.35 6.56
C VAL A 23 -25.71 2.75 6.35
N ALA A 24 -27.03 2.89 6.38
CA ALA A 24 -27.72 4.18 6.22
C ALA A 24 -27.47 5.18 7.38
N SER A 25 -26.72 4.81 8.42
CA SER A 25 -26.37 5.71 9.53
C SER A 25 -25.31 6.76 9.18
N SER A 26 -24.69 6.71 8.00
CA SER A 26 -23.66 7.66 7.57
C SER A 26 -24.12 8.61 6.45
N GLY A 27 -25.29 9.26 6.59
CA GLY A 27 -25.66 10.56 5.97
C GLY A 27 -25.66 10.75 4.45
N VAL A 28 -25.01 9.89 3.67
CA VAL A 28 -25.01 9.79 2.22
C VAL A 28 -25.28 8.33 1.97
N SER A 29 -26.46 7.99 1.45
CA SER A 29 -26.72 6.60 1.09
C SER A 29 -25.62 6.16 0.12
N GLU A 30 -24.89 5.10 0.44
CA GLU A 30 -23.87 4.51 -0.47
C GLU A 30 -24.47 4.28 -1.87
N LEU A 31 -25.79 4.07 -1.94
CA LEU A 31 -26.61 4.04 -3.15
C LEU A 31 -26.53 5.32 -4.01
N GLY A 32 -26.49 6.51 -3.40
CA GLY A 32 -26.33 7.78 -4.12
C GLY A 32 -24.97 7.91 -4.82
N LYS A 33 -23.90 7.31 -4.26
CA LYS A 33 -22.56 7.32 -4.88
C LYS A 33 -22.49 6.46 -6.14
N ILE A 34 -23.40 5.49 -6.29
CA ILE A 34 -23.45 4.56 -7.42
C ILE A 34 -24.12 5.21 -8.63
N GLY A 35 -25.11 6.07 -8.41
CA GLY A 35 -25.89 6.68 -9.48
C GLY A 35 -26.62 5.61 -10.31
N ASN A 36 -26.62 5.77 -11.64
CA ASN A 36 -27.36 4.91 -12.58
C ASN A 36 -26.59 3.65 -13.03
N ARG A 37 -25.70 3.12 -12.18
CA ARG A 37 -24.91 1.93 -12.49
C ARG A 37 -25.69 0.67 -12.11
N GLU A 38 -25.56 -0.36 -12.93
CA GLU A 38 -26.26 -1.63 -12.73
C GLU A 38 -25.67 -2.41 -11.55
N TRP A 39 -26.53 -2.87 -10.64
CA TRP A 39 -26.20 -3.87 -9.62
C TRP A 39 -26.22 -5.27 -10.22
N VAL A 40 -25.07 -5.96 -10.21
CA VAL A 40 -24.87 -7.26 -10.88
C VAL A 40 -24.66 -8.42 -9.91
N GLY A 41 -24.06 -8.17 -8.76
CA GLY A 41 -23.62 -9.25 -7.86
C GLY A 41 -23.51 -8.84 -6.41
N TYR A 42 -23.12 -9.77 -5.55
CA TYR A 42 -23.07 -9.53 -4.09
C TYR A 42 -21.93 -8.59 -3.67
N GLY A 43 -20.80 -8.57 -4.39
CA GLY A 43 -19.62 -7.81 -3.95
C GLY A 43 -18.79 -8.54 -2.91
N PHE A 44 -17.61 -7.98 -2.58
CA PHE A 44 -16.73 -8.59 -1.58
C PHE A 44 -17.20 -8.37 -0.13
N ASN A 45 -18.14 -7.45 0.08
CA ASN A 45 -18.65 -7.06 1.41
C ASN A 45 -20.18 -6.92 1.46
N GLY A 46 -20.92 -7.46 0.48
CA GLY A 46 -22.38 -7.36 0.42
C GLY A 46 -22.91 -5.95 0.11
N GLN A 47 -22.02 -5.02 -0.23
CA GLN A 47 -22.36 -3.66 -0.63
C GLN A 47 -22.15 -3.49 -2.15
N PRO A 48 -22.92 -2.59 -2.77
CA PRO A 48 -22.80 -2.32 -4.19
C PRO A 48 -21.63 -1.37 -4.48
N ASN A 49 -20.41 -1.86 -4.31
CA ASN A 49 -19.18 -1.15 -4.62
C ASN A 49 -18.49 -1.70 -5.88
N TYR A 50 -17.67 -0.85 -6.48
CA TYR A 50 -16.80 -1.19 -7.60
C TYR A 50 -15.36 -1.10 -7.15
N VAL A 51 -14.58 -2.19 -7.31
CA VAL A 51 -13.13 -2.20 -7.10
C VAL A 51 -12.50 -3.23 -8.03
N ASP A 52 -11.41 -2.87 -8.69
CA ASP A 52 -10.59 -3.80 -9.47
C ASP A 52 -9.62 -4.53 -8.53
N ARG A 53 -9.92 -5.79 -8.20
CA ARG A 53 -9.07 -6.67 -7.37
C ARG A 53 -8.93 -8.05 -7.97
N ALA A 54 -7.74 -8.64 -7.85
CA ALA A 54 -7.48 -9.98 -8.35
C ALA A 54 -8.30 -11.05 -7.60
N GLU A 55 -8.46 -10.91 -6.28
CA GLU A 55 -9.22 -11.83 -5.44
C GLU A 55 -10.73 -11.74 -5.66
N PHE A 56 -11.21 -10.59 -6.14
CA PHE A 56 -12.61 -10.33 -6.39
C PHE A 56 -12.82 -9.82 -7.82
N PRO A 57 -12.69 -10.71 -8.83
CA PRO A 57 -12.69 -10.32 -10.25
C PRO A 57 -14.03 -9.76 -10.74
N LEU A 58 -15.12 -10.03 -10.03
CA LEU A 58 -16.49 -9.68 -10.43
C LEU A 58 -17.11 -8.73 -9.40
N PRO A 59 -16.91 -7.41 -9.53
CA PRO A 59 -17.44 -6.41 -8.58
C PRO A 59 -18.97 -6.43 -8.52
N ALA A 60 -19.53 -5.88 -7.44
CA ALA A 60 -20.99 -5.88 -7.23
C ALA A 60 -21.75 -5.05 -8.28
N VAL A 61 -21.10 -4.01 -8.79
CA VAL A 61 -21.68 -3.01 -9.71
C VAL A 61 -20.81 -2.94 -10.97
N ARG A 62 -21.39 -2.54 -12.12
CA ARG A 62 -20.62 -2.23 -13.33
C ARG A 62 -19.84 -0.91 -13.18
N PHE A 63 -18.74 -0.77 -13.93
CA PHE A 63 -17.95 0.46 -13.90
C PHE A 63 -18.72 1.70 -14.40
N ARG A 64 -19.35 1.61 -15.59
CA ARG A 64 -20.07 2.73 -16.23
C ARG A 64 -21.59 2.70 -15.96
N PRO A 65 -22.25 3.88 -15.96
CA PRO A 65 -23.70 3.96 -15.89
C PRO A 65 -24.35 3.44 -17.19
N GLU A 66 -25.62 3.03 -17.10
CA GLU A 66 -26.36 2.57 -18.26
C GLU A 66 -26.81 3.74 -19.16
N THR A 67 -26.07 3.98 -20.24
CA THR A 67 -26.47 4.89 -21.32
C THR A 67 -27.36 4.16 -22.36
N PRO A 68 -28.16 4.87 -23.18
CA PRO A 68 -28.99 4.22 -24.21
C PRO A 68 -28.18 3.34 -25.18
N ASP A 69 -26.98 3.78 -25.56
CA ASP A 69 -26.10 3.01 -26.44
C ASP A 69 -25.62 1.71 -25.79
N VAL A 70 -25.30 1.77 -24.49
CA VAL A 70 -24.94 0.59 -23.70
C VAL A 70 -26.11 -0.37 -23.64
N LYS A 71 -27.35 0.12 -23.42
CA LYS A 71 -28.54 -0.73 -23.43
C LYS A 71 -28.75 -1.43 -24.77
N ALA A 72 -28.55 -0.72 -25.89
CA ALA A 72 -28.61 -1.33 -27.23
C ALA A 72 -27.55 -2.43 -27.42
N LEU A 73 -26.32 -2.20 -26.94
CA LEU A 73 -25.26 -3.21 -26.94
C LEU A 73 -25.58 -4.42 -26.05
N ARG A 74 -26.25 -4.21 -24.91
CA ARG A 74 -26.72 -5.29 -24.02
C ARG A 74 -27.81 -6.15 -24.66
N GLU A 75 -28.72 -5.55 -25.41
CA GLU A 75 -29.73 -6.33 -26.14
C GLU A 75 -29.07 -7.23 -27.21
N LYS A 76 -28.00 -6.75 -27.86
CA LYS A 76 -27.18 -7.60 -28.74
C LYS A 76 -26.41 -8.69 -27.98
N GLU A 77 -25.92 -8.38 -26.78
CA GLU A 77 -25.18 -9.33 -25.91
C GLU A 77 -26.03 -10.56 -25.53
N LYS A 78 -27.36 -10.43 -25.43
CA LYS A 78 -28.26 -11.56 -25.16
C LYS A 78 -28.31 -12.58 -26.31
N GLY A 79 -27.87 -12.21 -27.51
CA GLY A 79 -27.82 -13.08 -28.69
C GLY A 79 -26.51 -13.86 -28.82
N ASP A 80 -26.21 -14.31 -30.04
CA ASP A 80 -24.97 -15.05 -30.34
C ASP A 80 -23.74 -14.12 -30.39
N TRP A 81 -22.76 -14.38 -29.52
CA TRP A 81 -21.52 -13.61 -29.40
C TRP A 81 -20.58 -13.76 -30.59
N ARG A 82 -20.82 -14.73 -31.48
CA ARG A 82 -20.09 -14.85 -32.76
C ARG A 82 -20.44 -13.71 -33.72
N LYS A 83 -21.62 -13.09 -33.57
CA LYS A 83 -22.09 -11.97 -34.41
C LYS A 83 -21.61 -10.60 -33.92
N LEU A 84 -21.05 -10.53 -32.70
CA LEU A 84 -20.50 -9.30 -32.14
C LEU A 84 -19.13 -9.00 -32.73
N THR A 85 -18.92 -7.74 -33.11
CA THR A 85 -17.60 -7.29 -33.55
C THR A 85 -16.62 -7.24 -32.38
N LEU A 86 -15.33 -7.22 -32.69
CA LEU A 86 -14.27 -7.13 -31.67
C LEU A 86 -14.38 -5.81 -30.86
N GLU A 87 -14.78 -4.73 -31.52
CA GLU A 87 -15.01 -3.43 -30.89
C GLU A 87 -16.20 -3.44 -29.94
N GLU A 88 -17.31 -4.08 -30.31
CA GLU A 88 -18.48 -4.24 -29.44
C GLU A 88 -18.12 -5.04 -28.18
N LYS A 89 -17.30 -6.10 -28.32
CA LYS A 89 -16.80 -6.88 -27.18
C LYS A 89 -15.92 -6.04 -26.24
N LYS A 90 -15.00 -5.24 -26.81
CA LYS A 90 -14.17 -4.32 -26.02
C LYS A 90 -15.00 -3.24 -25.33
N ALA A 91 -16.02 -2.72 -26.01
CA ALA A 91 -16.94 -1.73 -25.44
C ALA A 91 -17.72 -2.32 -24.26
N LEU A 92 -18.30 -3.52 -24.42
CA LEU A 92 -18.97 -4.24 -23.32
C LEU A 92 -18.03 -4.49 -22.13
N TYR A 93 -16.77 -4.84 -22.40
CA TYR A 93 -15.76 -5.01 -21.36
C TYR A 93 -15.49 -3.69 -20.62
N ARG A 94 -15.24 -2.58 -21.33
CA ARG A 94 -14.95 -1.26 -20.71
C ARG A 94 -16.14 -0.58 -20.05
N VAL A 95 -17.36 -1.02 -20.36
CA VAL A 95 -18.57 -0.64 -19.63
C VAL A 95 -18.64 -1.39 -18.30
N SER A 96 -18.23 -2.66 -18.31
CA SER A 96 -18.30 -3.53 -17.15
C SER A 96 -17.16 -3.29 -16.17
N PHE A 97 -15.95 -3.14 -16.70
CA PHE A 97 -14.71 -3.02 -15.95
C PHE A 97 -13.96 -1.75 -16.32
N CYS A 98 -13.36 -1.09 -15.33
CA CYS A 98 -12.49 0.07 -15.53
C CYS A 98 -11.17 -0.37 -16.15
N GLN A 99 -10.46 -1.25 -15.45
CA GLN A 99 -9.12 -1.71 -15.79
C GLN A 99 -9.10 -3.20 -16.14
N THR A 100 -8.16 -3.59 -17.01
CA THR A 100 -7.84 -5.01 -17.22
C THR A 100 -6.92 -5.51 -16.10
N PHE A 101 -6.83 -6.83 -15.94
CA PHE A 101 -5.86 -7.46 -15.02
C PHE A 101 -4.42 -6.97 -15.23
N ALA A 102 -4.02 -6.82 -16.49
CA ALA A 102 -2.68 -6.33 -16.81
C ALA A 102 -2.48 -4.85 -16.42
N GLU A 103 -3.53 -4.03 -16.47
CA GLU A 103 -3.45 -2.60 -16.18
C GLU A 103 -3.32 -2.33 -14.68
N PHE A 104 -4.14 -2.97 -13.84
CA PHE A 104 -4.10 -2.70 -12.40
C PHE A 104 -3.00 -3.46 -11.67
N GLN A 105 -2.48 -4.56 -12.24
CA GLN A 105 -1.31 -5.27 -11.72
C GLN A 105 0.01 -4.71 -12.26
N ALA A 106 -0.04 -3.69 -13.11
CA ALA A 106 1.17 -3.09 -13.68
C ALA A 106 2.04 -2.49 -12.55
N PRO A 107 3.36 -2.77 -12.54
CA PRO A 107 4.26 -2.22 -11.54
C PRO A 107 4.41 -0.70 -11.73
N THR A 108 4.08 0.09 -10.70
CA THR A 108 4.15 1.57 -10.76
C THR A 108 5.56 2.13 -10.55
N GLY A 109 6.47 1.35 -9.96
CA GLY A 109 7.84 1.78 -9.66
C GLY A 109 7.97 2.70 -8.45
N GLU A 110 6.92 2.84 -7.64
CA GLU A 110 6.90 3.68 -6.42
C GLU A 110 8.05 3.38 -5.44
N TRP A 111 8.52 2.13 -5.38
CA TRP A 111 9.64 1.72 -4.54
C TRP A 111 10.90 2.55 -4.78
N LYS A 112 11.12 3.05 -6.00
CA LYS A 112 12.25 3.92 -6.34
C LYS A 112 12.15 5.27 -5.63
N GLY A 113 10.94 5.84 -5.59
CA GLY A 113 10.66 7.07 -4.87
C GLY A 113 10.82 6.90 -3.36
N VAL A 114 10.29 5.79 -2.81
CA VAL A 114 10.45 5.44 -1.39
C VAL A 114 11.94 5.30 -1.03
N LEU A 115 12.71 4.58 -1.84
CA LEU A 115 14.15 4.41 -1.63
C LEU A 115 14.90 5.76 -1.72
N GLY A 116 14.60 6.57 -2.73
CA GLY A 116 15.22 7.88 -2.91
C GLY A 116 15.01 8.81 -1.71
N TRP A 117 13.76 8.90 -1.22
CA TRP A 117 13.46 9.67 -0.02
C TRP A 117 14.10 9.10 1.24
N GLY A 118 14.15 7.78 1.38
CA GLY A 118 14.83 7.13 2.50
C GLY A 118 16.32 7.50 2.58
N LEU A 119 17.02 7.45 1.45
CA LEU A 119 18.44 7.83 1.37
C LEU A 119 18.66 9.33 1.57
N PHE A 120 17.76 10.17 1.06
CA PHE A 120 17.83 11.62 1.25
C PHE A 120 17.73 12.00 2.73
N ILE A 121 16.75 11.45 3.45
CA ILE A 121 16.56 11.72 4.88
C ILE A 121 17.74 11.18 5.69
N ALA A 122 18.23 9.97 5.38
CA ALA A 122 19.39 9.40 6.06
C ALA A 122 20.64 10.27 5.89
N SER A 123 20.91 10.76 4.67
CA SER A 123 22.00 11.69 4.40
C SER A 123 21.83 12.98 5.20
N PHE A 124 20.63 13.56 5.18
CA PHE A 124 20.32 14.78 5.92
C PHE A 124 20.55 14.64 7.43
N SER A 125 20.21 13.48 8.03
CA SER A 125 20.51 13.19 9.43
C SER A 125 22.02 13.20 9.74
N VAL A 126 22.85 12.66 8.84
CA VAL A 126 24.31 12.71 8.99
C VAL A 126 24.83 14.15 8.91
N TRP A 127 24.30 14.97 8.01
CA TRP A 127 24.63 16.40 7.93
C TRP A 127 24.30 17.17 9.20
N ILE A 128 23.13 16.92 9.79
CA ILE A 128 22.75 17.51 11.08
C ILE A 128 23.74 17.08 12.18
N TYR A 129 24.09 15.80 12.24
CA TYR A 129 25.06 15.31 13.23
C TYR A 129 26.43 15.98 13.08
N MET A 130 26.93 16.13 11.84
CA MET A 130 28.18 16.84 11.58
C MET A 130 28.10 18.30 12.04
N ALA A 131 26.99 18.99 11.78
CA ALA A 131 26.79 20.37 12.25
C ALA A 131 26.79 20.45 13.79
N MET A 132 26.11 19.52 14.48
CA MET A 132 26.17 19.43 15.94
C MET A 132 27.60 19.20 16.45
N LYS A 133 28.36 18.32 15.78
CA LYS A 133 29.74 18.02 16.18
C LYS A 133 30.70 19.18 16.00
N LEU A 134 30.49 20.01 14.97
CA LEU A 134 31.34 21.17 14.67
C LEU A 134 31.02 22.40 15.51
N PHE A 135 29.73 22.69 15.73
CA PHE A 135 29.31 23.97 16.32
C PHE A 135 28.80 23.86 17.76
N VAL A 136 28.36 22.69 18.22
CA VAL A 136 27.68 22.54 19.52
C VAL A 136 28.49 21.73 20.52
N TYR A 137 29.08 20.61 20.08
CA TYR A 137 29.76 19.70 21.01
C TYR A 137 31.12 20.23 21.47
N SER A 138 31.34 20.13 22.79
CA SER A 138 32.61 20.45 23.43
C SER A 138 33.76 19.57 22.92
N PRO A 139 35.02 20.01 23.09
CA PRO A 139 36.18 19.17 22.82
C PRO A 139 36.12 17.87 23.61
N LEU A 140 36.68 16.82 23.03
CA LEU A 140 36.78 15.51 23.68
C LEU A 140 37.61 15.63 24.97
N PRO A 141 37.30 14.83 26.02
CA PRO A 141 38.09 14.82 27.24
C PRO A 141 39.53 14.39 26.95
N GLU A 142 40.45 14.89 27.78
CA GLU A 142 41.89 14.64 27.63
C GLU A 142 42.28 13.15 27.68
N SER A 143 41.51 12.31 28.36
CA SER A 143 41.71 10.86 28.38
C SER A 143 41.60 10.20 27.00
N LEU A 144 40.90 10.82 26.04
CA LEU A 144 40.77 10.33 24.67
C LEU A 144 41.87 10.85 23.73
N LYS A 145 42.86 11.60 24.23
CA LYS A 145 44.08 11.87 23.47
C LYS A 145 44.82 10.56 23.21
N GLU A 146 45.41 10.44 22.03
CA GLU A 146 46.03 9.19 21.58
C GLU A 146 47.11 8.66 22.53
N GLU A 147 47.96 9.54 23.08
CA GLU A 147 48.99 9.16 24.05
C GLU A 147 48.40 8.59 25.34
N ASN A 148 47.36 9.25 25.88
CA ASN A 148 46.68 8.82 27.09
C ASN A 148 45.93 7.50 26.87
N GLN A 149 45.31 7.32 25.71
CA GLN A 149 44.69 6.06 25.32
C GLN A 149 45.72 4.92 25.22
N LYS A 150 46.89 5.17 24.62
CA LYS A 150 47.97 4.18 24.53
C LYS A 150 48.55 3.84 25.90
N ALA A 151 48.77 4.84 26.76
CA ALA A 151 49.23 4.62 28.12
C ALA A 151 48.20 3.84 28.96
N GLN A 152 46.91 4.17 28.82
CA GLN A 152 45.82 3.45 29.47
C GLN A 152 45.74 2.00 28.97
N LEU A 153 45.84 1.79 27.65
CA LEU A 153 45.87 0.47 27.03
C LEU A 153 47.05 -0.36 27.55
N ARG A 154 48.26 0.22 27.63
CA ARG A 154 49.43 -0.48 28.19
C ARG A 154 49.19 -0.87 29.64
N ARG A 155 48.68 0.05 30.46
CA ARG A 155 48.29 -0.25 31.85
C ARG A 155 47.26 -1.38 31.93
N MET A 156 46.26 -1.40 31.05
CA MET A 156 45.26 -2.48 31.03
C MET A 156 45.87 -3.85 30.66
N LEU A 157 46.84 -3.87 29.75
CA LEU A 157 47.58 -5.07 29.39
C LEU A 157 48.48 -5.54 30.54
N ASP A 158 49.19 -4.62 31.20
CA ASP A 158 50.04 -4.93 32.35
C ASP A 158 49.22 -5.47 33.53
N LEU A 159 48.02 -4.92 33.74
CA LEU A 159 47.04 -5.40 34.72
C LEU A 159 46.27 -6.66 34.28
N LYS A 160 46.54 -7.17 33.07
CA LYS A 160 45.89 -8.36 32.48
C LYS A 160 44.37 -8.28 32.52
N VAL A 161 43.79 -7.15 32.09
CA VAL A 161 42.34 -6.95 32.07
C VAL A 161 41.69 -7.92 31.08
N ASN A 162 40.76 -8.75 31.57
CA ASN A 162 40.06 -9.79 30.83
C ASN A 162 41.00 -10.75 30.07
N PRO A 163 41.78 -11.58 30.80
CA PRO A 163 42.88 -12.36 30.22
C PRO A 163 42.44 -13.65 29.52
N VAL A 164 41.20 -14.11 29.68
CA VAL A 164 40.70 -15.37 29.08
C VAL A 164 40.14 -15.13 27.67
N ASP A 165 39.12 -14.27 27.53
CA ASP A 165 38.44 -14.04 26.24
C ASP A 165 38.50 -12.57 25.76
N GLY A 166 39.04 -11.67 26.59
CA GLY A 166 38.96 -10.24 26.38
C GLY A 166 40.24 -9.60 25.85
N LEU A 167 40.46 -8.35 26.22
CA LEU A 167 41.55 -7.52 25.70
C LEU A 167 42.93 -8.15 25.90
N ALA A 168 43.29 -8.51 27.13
CA ALA A 168 44.60 -9.08 27.46
C ALA A 168 44.82 -10.47 26.83
N SER A 169 43.76 -11.24 26.59
CA SER A 169 43.87 -12.56 25.95
C SER A 169 44.47 -12.49 24.53
N LYS A 170 44.24 -11.37 23.83
CA LYS A 170 44.66 -11.10 22.45
C LYS A 170 46.06 -10.48 22.36
N TRP A 171 46.72 -10.21 23.47
CA TRP A 171 48.07 -9.66 23.48
C TRP A 171 49.11 -10.76 23.71
N ASP A 172 50.15 -10.78 22.89
CA ASP A 172 51.31 -11.65 23.02
C ASP A 172 52.33 -10.96 23.92
N TYR A 173 52.40 -11.41 25.17
CA TYR A 173 53.31 -10.86 26.18
C TYR A 173 54.77 -11.25 25.95
N GLU A 174 55.04 -12.33 25.21
CA GLU A 174 56.42 -12.76 24.92
C GLU A 174 57.04 -11.87 23.85
N ASN A 175 56.28 -11.58 22.80
CA ASN A 175 56.75 -10.80 21.66
C ASN A 175 56.33 -9.32 21.67
N ASN A 176 55.64 -8.87 22.73
CA ASN A 176 55.11 -7.51 22.88
C ASN A 176 54.34 -7.02 21.62
N ARG A 177 53.44 -7.86 21.09
CA ARG A 177 52.59 -7.54 19.93
C ARG A 177 51.17 -8.07 20.12
N TRP A 178 50.24 -7.59 19.31
CA TRP A 178 48.92 -8.24 19.21
C TRP A 178 49.09 -9.64 18.59
N LYS A 179 48.42 -10.63 19.16
CA LYS A 179 48.36 -12.00 18.64
C LYS A 179 47.66 -12.04 17.28
#